data_AF-A0A7K1J4J3-F1
#
_entry.id   AF-A0A7K1J4J3-F1
#
_cell.length_a   1.000
_cell.length_b   1.000
_cell.length_c   1.000
_cell.angle_alpha   90.00
_cell.angle_beta   90.00
_cell.angle_gamma   90.00
#
_symmetry.space_group_name_H-M   'P 1'
#
loop_
_entity.id
_entity.type
_entity.pdbx_description
1 polymer ?
#
loop_
_entity_poly.entity_id
_entity_poly.type
_entity_poly.pdbx_seq_one_letter_code
_entity_poly.pdbx_strand_id
1 'polypeptide(L)'
;MSDFNEQDKKLLAMFGMSEDQVRDDVTRMESEEADHGITGPVHYGLHMLPENSEEMVSMTIKLPKSQLEAVTAAAKRYHISRSEYVRRQLAGAI
;
A
#
# COMPACT_ATOMS: atom_id res chain seq x y z
N MET A 1 28.60 -18.50 -1.27
CA MET A 1 28.10 -19.77 -1.83
C MET A 1 26.87 -19.41 -2.65
N SER A 2 26.74 -19.90 -3.89
CA SER A 2 25.58 -19.56 -4.74
C SER A 2 24.37 -20.32 -4.18
N ASP A 3 23.31 -19.60 -3.85
CA ASP A 3 22.04 -20.16 -3.32
C ASP A 3 21.25 -20.94 -4.39
N PHE A 4 21.72 -20.93 -5.66
CA PHE A 4 21.08 -21.59 -6.78
C PHE A 4 21.60 -23.02 -6.98
N ASN A 5 20.68 -24.00 -6.97
CA ASN A 5 21.00 -25.39 -7.26
C ASN A 5 21.15 -25.63 -8.78
N GLU A 6 21.56 -26.84 -9.20
CA GLU A 6 21.74 -27.16 -10.63
C GLU A 6 20.45 -27.12 -11.45
N GLN A 7 19.29 -27.39 -10.85
CA GLN A 7 17.99 -27.26 -11.52
C GLN A 7 17.64 -25.80 -11.74
N ASP A 8 17.91 -24.94 -10.76
CA ASP A 8 17.66 -23.50 -10.86
C ASP A 8 18.50 -22.90 -11.98
N LYS A 9 19.78 -23.26 -12.08
CA LYS A 9 20.67 -22.82 -13.17
C LYS A 9 20.15 -23.24 -14.55
N LYS A 10 19.58 -24.45 -14.66
CA LYS A 10 18.95 -24.93 -15.91
C LYS A 10 17.68 -24.16 -16.26
N LEU A 11 16.86 -23.83 -15.26
CA LEU A 11 15.66 -23.01 -15.44
C LEU A 11 16.03 -21.60 -15.88
N LEU A 12 16.98 -20.95 -15.21
CA LEU A 12 17.48 -19.62 -15.57
C LEU A 12 17.97 -19.57 -17.02
N ALA A 13 18.77 -20.57 -17.44
CA ALA A 13 19.23 -20.67 -18.82
C ALA A 13 18.08 -20.85 -19.83
N MET A 14 17.02 -21.59 -19.47
CA MET A 14 15.85 -21.80 -20.33
C MET A 14 15.07 -20.51 -20.57
N PHE A 15 14.99 -19.63 -19.57
CA PHE A 15 14.32 -18.34 -19.67
C PHE A 15 15.27 -17.19 -20.04
N GLY A 16 16.55 -17.47 -20.31
CA GLY A 16 17.55 -16.47 -20.66
C GLY A 16 17.88 -15.48 -19.54
N MET A 17 17.70 -15.89 -18.28
CA MET A 17 17.93 -15.07 -17.09
C MET A 17 19.28 -15.41 -16.45
N SER A 18 19.90 -14.43 -15.81
CA SER A 18 21.12 -14.62 -15.03
C SER A 18 20.84 -14.70 -13.52
N GLU A 19 21.74 -15.35 -12.77
CA GLU A 19 21.65 -15.43 -11.30
C GLU A 19 21.66 -14.03 -10.65
N ASP A 20 22.49 -13.12 -11.17
CA ASP A 20 22.59 -11.74 -10.67
C ASP A 20 21.31 -10.95 -10.96
N GLN A 21 20.73 -11.09 -12.16
CA GLN A 21 19.45 -10.47 -12.49
C GLN A 21 18.33 -10.91 -11.55
N VAL A 22 18.24 -12.20 -11.22
CA VAL A 22 17.21 -12.70 -10.30
C VAL A 22 17.43 -12.20 -8.88
N ARG A 23 18.68 -12.12 -8.41
CA ARG A 23 18.98 -11.55 -7.09
C ARG A 23 18.62 -10.06 -7.00
N ASP A 24 18.91 -9.30 -8.04
CA ASP A 24 18.55 -7.88 -8.11
C ASP A 24 17.03 -7.70 -8.16
N ASP A 25 16.33 -8.54 -8.93
CA ASP A 25 14.87 -8.53 -9.02
C ASP A 25 14.21 -8.88 -7.68
N VAL A 26 14.73 -9.87 -6.94
CA VAL A 26 14.24 -10.21 -5.58
C VAL A 26 14.44 -9.04 -4.63
N THR A 27 15.64 -8.45 -4.61
CA THR A 27 15.96 -7.30 -3.76
C THR A 27 15.04 -6.11 -4.07
N ARG A 28 14.74 -5.88 -5.36
CA ARG A 28 13.80 -4.83 -5.78
C ARG A 28 12.36 -5.14 -5.39
N MET A 29 11.92 -6.39 -5.46
CA MET A 29 10.56 -6.80 -5.07
C MET A 29 10.33 -6.74 -3.56
N GLU A 30 11.37 -6.97 -2.76
CA GLU A 30 11.31 -6.87 -1.30
C GLU A 30 11.44 -5.43 -0.78
N SER A 31 11.83 -4.48 -1.64
CA SER A 31 12.02 -3.08 -1.26
C SER A 31 10.68 -2.32 -1.24
N GLU A 32 10.26 -1.90 -0.06
CA GLU A 32 9.03 -1.10 0.14
C GLU A 32 9.09 0.30 -0.53
N GLU A 33 10.30 0.80 -0.79
CA GLU A 33 10.51 2.16 -1.33
C GLU A 33 10.78 2.17 -2.85
N ALA A 34 11.05 1.01 -3.46
CA ALA A 34 11.46 0.94 -4.86
C ALA A 34 10.25 0.66 -5.76
N ASP A 35 10.07 1.46 -6.81
CA ASP A 35 9.09 1.16 -7.84
C ASP A 35 9.56 -0.05 -8.65
N HIS A 36 8.81 -1.15 -8.56
CA HIS A 36 9.12 -2.40 -9.23
C HIS A 36 8.30 -2.61 -10.50
N GLY A 37 7.46 -1.64 -10.91
CA GLY A 37 6.78 -1.61 -12.21
C GLY A 37 5.74 -2.70 -12.48
N ILE A 38 5.49 -3.60 -11.52
CA ILE A 38 4.50 -4.70 -11.61
C ILE A 38 3.20 -4.33 -10.89
N THR A 39 3.32 -3.75 -9.71
CA THR A 39 2.23 -3.06 -9.03
C THR A 39 2.67 -1.61 -8.92
N GLY A 40 1.89 -0.67 -9.48
CA GLY A 40 2.12 0.76 -9.21
C GLY A 40 2.19 1.00 -7.68
N PRO A 41 2.83 2.07 -7.22
CA PRO A 41 3.27 2.24 -5.83
C PRO A 41 2.18 1.80 -4.85
N VAL A 42 2.36 0.61 -4.27
CA VAL A 42 1.46 0.08 -3.24
C VAL A 42 1.91 0.73 -1.95
N HIS A 43 1.45 1.95 -1.75
CA HIS A 43 1.72 2.67 -0.53
C HIS A 43 1.03 1.96 0.65
N TYR A 44 1.80 1.15 1.38
CA TYR A 44 1.43 0.68 2.72
C TYR A 44 1.55 1.86 3.69
N GLY A 45 0.56 2.74 3.67
CA GLY A 45 0.55 3.99 4.46
C GLY A 45 -0.14 5.12 3.70
N LEU A 46 -0.91 5.95 4.41
CA LEU A 46 -1.69 7.04 3.84
C LEU A 46 -0.83 7.99 2.98
N HIS A 47 -1.10 8.02 1.68
CA HIS A 47 -0.62 9.01 0.69
C HIS A 47 -1.41 10.34 0.80
N MET A 48 -2.06 10.53 1.94
CA MET A 48 -2.81 11.71 2.37
C MET A 48 -2.30 12.17 3.74
N LEU A 49 -1.04 11.88 4.08
CA LEU A 49 -0.32 12.77 4.97
C LEU A 49 0.14 13.90 4.07
N PRO A 50 -0.60 15.03 3.98
CA PRO A 50 0.01 16.21 3.40
C PRO A 50 1.31 16.46 4.18
N GLU A 51 2.34 16.97 3.50
CA GLU A 51 3.50 17.58 4.14
C GLU A 51 3.04 18.82 4.93
N ASN A 52 2.23 18.63 5.96
CA ASN A 52 1.63 19.71 6.68
C ASN A 52 2.21 19.69 8.08
N SER A 53 3.15 20.60 8.27
CA SER A 53 3.47 21.24 9.55
C SER A 53 2.25 21.94 10.19
N GLU A 54 1.03 21.53 9.86
CA GLU A 54 -0.21 22.15 10.26
C GLU A 54 -0.79 21.39 11.44
N GLU A 55 -1.19 22.12 12.47
CA GLU A 55 -1.65 21.54 13.72
C GLU A 55 -3.00 20.84 13.52
N MET A 56 -3.03 19.54 13.80
CA MET A 56 -4.25 18.74 13.72
C MET A 56 -5.14 19.01 14.93
N VAL A 57 -6.35 19.53 14.69
CA VAL A 57 -7.35 19.78 15.74
C VAL A 57 -8.45 18.70 15.77
N SER A 58 -8.99 18.43 16.97
CA SER A 58 -10.05 17.44 17.17
C SER A 58 -11.45 18.06 17.02
N MET A 59 -12.31 17.41 16.24
CA MET A 59 -13.74 17.75 16.15
C MET A 59 -14.60 16.59 16.65
N THR A 60 -15.55 16.86 17.55
CA THR A 60 -16.54 15.87 18.01
C THR A 60 -17.90 16.22 17.44
N ILE A 61 -18.55 15.25 16.79
CA ILE A 61 -19.90 15.39 16.23
C ILE A 61 -20.84 14.36 16.84
N LYS A 62 -22.12 14.73 16.97
CA LYS A 62 -23.19 13.78 17.35
C LYS A 62 -23.91 13.30 16.10
N LEU A 63 -24.03 11.99 15.95
CA LEU A 63 -24.70 11.35 14.83
C LEU A 63 -25.72 10.33 15.36
N PRO A 64 -26.86 10.15 14.68
CA PRO A 64 -27.73 8.99 14.90
C PRO A 64 -26.94 7.68 14.73
N LYS A 65 -27.26 6.67 15.55
CA LYS A 65 -26.58 5.37 15.52
C LYS A 65 -26.62 4.71 14.14
N SER A 66 -27.75 4.78 13.46
CA SER A 66 -27.92 4.24 12.10
C SER A 66 -26.98 4.88 11.08
N GLN A 67 -26.75 6.18 11.18
CA GLN A 67 -25.81 6.89 10.30
C GLN A 67 -24.37 6.49 10.61
N LEU A 68 -24.01 6.34 11.89
CA LEU A 68 -22.68 5.89 12.28
C LEU A 68 -22.38 4.46 11.77
N GLU A 69 -23.37 3.57 11.81
CA GLU A 69 -23.27 2.21 11.27
C GLU A 69 -23.09 2.22 9.74
N ALA A 70 -23.84 3.06 9.03
CA ALA A 70 -23.70 3.23 7.57
C ALA A 70 -22.29 3.74 7.20
N VAL A 71 -21.79 4.75 7.90
CA VAL A 71 -20.43 5.27 7.73
C VAL A 71 -19.39 4.19 8.03
N THR A 72 -19.60 3.38 9.06
CA THR A 72 -18.71 2.26 9.41
C THR A 72 -18.67 1.21 8.31
N ALA A 73 -19.82 0.86 7.73
CA ALA A 73 -19.91 -0.09 6.63
C ALA A 73 -19.24 0.45 5.36
N ALA A 74 -19.43 1.74 5.05
CA ALA A 74 -18.77 2.39 3.92
C ALA A 74 -17.24 2.41 4.08
N ALA A 75 -16.73 2.84 5.23
CA ALA A 75 -15.29 2.83 5.52
C ALA A 75 -14.65 1.44 5.33
N LYS A 76 -15.34 0.38 5.77
CA LYS A 76 -14.91 -1.01 5.56
C LYS A 76 -14.82 -1.40 4.08
N ARG A 77 -15.75 -0.94 3.23
CA ARG A 77 -15.72 -1.20 1.77
C ARG A 77 -14.50 -0.57 1.10
N TYR A 78 -14.06 0.58 1.60
CA TYR A 78 -12.86 1.28 1.13
C TYR A 78 -11.58 0.80 1.83
N HIS A 79 -11.67 -0.19 2.73
CA HIS A 79 -10.54 -0.69 3.53
C HIS A 79 -9.79 0.42 4.30
N ILE A 80 -10.49 1.48 4.70
CA ILE A 80 -9.94 2.60 5.48
C ILE A 80 -10.60 2.71 6.86
N SER A 81 -9.97 3.47 7.76
CA SER A 81 -10.54 3.74 9.07
C SER A 81 -11.78 4.65 8.96
N ARG A 82 -12.66 4.58 9.95
CA ARG A 82 -13.88 5.41 9.99
C ARG A 82 -13.57 6.90 10.03
N SER A 83 -12.58 7.31 10.83
CA SER A 83 -12.17 8.71 10.93
C SER A 83 -11.57 9.20 9.61
N GLU A 84 -10.81 8.35 8.92
CA GLU A 84 -10.25 8.68 7.61
C GLU A 84 -11.34 8.83 6.56
N TYR A 85 -12.29 7.89 6.50
CA TYR A 85 -13.44 7.99 5.60
C TYR A 85 -14.22 9.29 5.80
N VAL A 86 -14.48 9.67 7.07
CA VAL A 86 -15.17 10.93 7.39
C VAL A 86 -14.35 12.15 6.96
N ARG A 87 -13.03 12.16 7.20
CA ARG A 87 -12.16 13.25 6.75
C ARG A 87 -12.20 13.43 5.24
N ARG A 88 -12.09 12.34 4.48
CA ARG A 88 -12.12 12.40 3.01
C ARG A 88 -13.49 12.86 2.49
N GLN A 89 -14.57 12.42 3.11
CA GLN A 89 -15.92 12.86 2.73
C GLN A 89 -16.14 14.35 3.03
N LEU A 90 -15.59 14.87 4.13
CA LEU A 90 -15.62 16.30 4.45
C LEU A 90 -14.74 17.14 3.50
N ALA A 91 -13.61 16.60 3.07
CA ALA A 91 -12.70 17.23 2.11
C ALA A 91 -13.18 17.14 0.65
N GLY A 92 -14.27 16.42 0.36
CA GLY A 92 -14.76 16.19 -1.01
C GLY A 92 -13.83 15.28 -1.85
N ALA A 93 -13.05 14.42 -1.19
CA ALA A 93 -12.04 13.56 -1.80
C ALA A 93 -12.49 12.08 -1.95
N ILE A 94 -13.81 11.85 -2.00
CA ILE A 94 -14.47 10.55 -2.27
C ILE A 94 -15.52 10.76 -3.36
#